data_AF-A0AAE3UAQ9-F1
#
_entry.id   AF-A0AAE3UAQ9-F1
#
_cell.length_a   1.000
_cell.length_b   1.000
_cell.length_c   1.000
_cell.angle_alpha   90.00
_cell.angle_beta   90.00
_cell.angle_gamma   90.00
#
_symmetry.space_group_name_H-M   'P 1'
#
loop_
_entity.id
_entity.type
_entity.pdbx_description
1 polymer ?
#
loop_
_entity_poly.entity_id
_entity_poly.type
_entity_poly.pdbx_seq_one_letter_code
_entity_poly.pdbx_strand_id
1 'polypeptide(L)'
;MLAIYLYLFLLGYVICGYLNNTFVLTTDKLLVINPNFPFTKIVTYKLNQIDDIEIYHSLLLQGICWIFFQSGNYVTITTGGYNFRYYCGSLCGDTYDENFTEKTIDDLHYALKERNIPVQFRL
;
A
#
# COMPACT_ATOMS: atom_id res chain seq x y z
N MET A 1 -3.45 -30.73 -15.16
CA MET A 1 -3.89 -29.33 -15.24
C MET A 1 -4.29 -28.76 -13.88
N LEU A 2 -5.20 -29.38 -13.11
CA LEU A 2 -5.65 -28.84 -11.80
C LEU A 2 -4.51 -28.54 -10.81
N ALA A 3 -3.52 -29.43 -10.68
CA ALA A 3 -2.38 -29.22 -9.78
C ALA A 3 -1.53 -27.98 -10.13
N ILE A 4 -1.40 -27.66 -11.43
CA ILE A 4 -0.66 -26.48 -11.89
C ILE A 4 -1.42 -25.21 -11.50
N TYR A 5 -2.73 -25.18 -11.71
CA TYR A 5 -3.57 -24.05 -11.30
C TYR A 5 -3.54 -23.85 -9.78
N LEU A 6 -3.64 -24.94 -9.00
CA LEU A 6 -3.54 -24.87 -7.55
C LEU A 6 -2.16 -24.36 -7.09
N TYR A 7 -1.09 -24.80 -7.75
CA TYR A 7 0.26 -24.32 -7.46
C TYR A 7 0.41 -22.82 -7.74
N LEU A 8 -0.04 -22.35 -8.91
CA LEU A 8 -0.03 -20.93 -9.27
C LEU A 8 -0.91 -20.10 -8.33
N PHE A 9 -2.04 -20.66 -7.90
CA PHE A 9 -2.91 -20.04 -6.91
C PHE A 9 -2.19 -19.83 -5.57
N LEU A 10 -1.58 -20.88 -5.01
CA LEU A 10 -0.84 -20.78 -3.75
C LEU A 10 0.34 -19.82 -3.86
N LEU A 11 1.07 -19.84 -4.97
CA LEU A 11 2.19 -18.94 -5.21
C LEU A 11 1.73 -17.47 -5.30
N GLY A 12 0.64 -17.20 -6.02
CA GLY A 12 0.03 -15.87 -6.08
C GLY A 12 -0.41 -15.38 -4.70
N TYR A 13 -1.09 -16.22 -3.92
CA TYR A 13 -1.50 -15.90 -2.55
C TYR A 13 -0.32 -15.51 -1.65
N VAL A 14 0.79 -16.27 -1.69
CA VAL A 14 1.99 -15.98 -0.91
C VAL A 14 2.64 -14.66 -1.34
N ILE A 15 2.75 -14.41 -2.65
CA ILE A 15 3.29 -13.16 -3.19
C ILE A 15 2.42 -11.96 -2.76
N CYS A 16 1.09 -12.12 -2.78
CA CYS A 16 0.18 -11.08 -2.31
C CYS A 16 0.39 -10.76 -0.83
N GLY A 17 0.45 -11.78 0.03
CA GLY A 17 0.73 -11.58 1.44
C GLY A 17 2.09 -10.90 1.69
N TYR A 18 3.12 -11.27 0.93
CA TYR A 18 4.45 -10.66 1.06
C TYR A 18 4.50 -9.19 0.62
N LEU A 19 3.78 -8.84 -0.45
CA LEU A 19 3.80 -7.49 -1.02
C LEU A 19 2.81 -6.53 -0.37
N ASN A 20 1.70 -7.04 0.19
CA ASN A 20 0.63 -6.17 0.67
C ASN A 20 0.98 -5.50 1.99
N ASN A 21 1.01 -4.17 1.98
CA ASN A 21 1.24 -3.33 3.16
C ASN A 21 0.01 -2.46 3.45
N THR A 22 -0.15 -2.10 4.72
CA THR A 22 -1.12 -1.16 5.25
C THR A 22 -0.37 0.05 5.84
N PHE A 23 -0.99 1.23 5.79
CA PHE A 23 -0.41 2.47 6.30
C PHE A 23 -1.22 2.97 7.49
N VAL A 24 -0.54 3.40 8.54
CA VAL A 24 -1.16 4.02 9.71
C VAL A 24 -0.46 5.34 9.98
N LEU A 25 -1.22 6.44 9.94
CA LEU A 25 -0.73 7.77 10.25
C LEU A 25 -1.10 8.14 11.68
N THR A 26 -0.10 8.49 12.48
CA THR A 26 -0.28 9.01 13.85
C THR A 26 -0.05 10.52 13.88
N THR A 27 0.06 11.11 15.08
CA THR A 27 0.35 12.53 15.26
C THR A 27 1.73 12.91 14.70
N ASP A 28 2.74 12.07 14.92
CA ASP A 28 4.16 12.37 14.66
C ASP A 28 4.87 11.36 13.74
N LYS A 29 4.19 10.25 13.37
CA LYS A 29 4.78 9.14 12.62
C LYS A 29 3.85 8.61 11.52
N LEU A 30 4.46 8.04 10.50
CA LEU A 30 3.83 7.18 9.52
C LEU A 30 4.36 5.75 9.71
N LEU A 31 3.45 4.80 9.91
CA LEU A 31 3.78 3.38 10.03
C LEU A 31 3.40 2.67 8.73
N VAL A 32 4.30 1.82 8.26
CA VAL A 32 4.06 0.89 7.16
C VAL A 32 4.09 -0.52 7.73
N ILE A 33 2.98 -1.23 7.62
CA ILE A 33 2.76 -2.52 8.28
C ILE A 33 2.47 -3.56 7.20
N ASN A 34 3.26 -4.62 7.13
CA ASN A 34 2.82 -5.87 6.50
C ASN A 34 2.25 -6.76 7.62
N PRO A 35 0.92 -6.98 7.66
CA PRO A 35 0.30 -7.80 8.71
C PRO A 35 0.37 -9.30 8.42
N ASN A 36 0.73 -9.71 7.20
CA ASN A 36 0.58 -11.08 6.75
C ASN A 36 1.69 -11.97 7.32
N PHE A 37 1.31 -13.03 8.02
CA PHE A 37 2.25 -14.07 8.44
C PHE A 37 2.74 -14.88 7.23
N PRO A 38 4.02 -15.26 7.13
CA PRO A 38 5.13 -15.03 8.07
C PRO A 38 5.92 -13.73 7.81
N PHE A 39 5.43 -12.87 6.93
CA PHE A 39 6.12 -11.66 6.43
C PHE A 39 5.87 -10.43 7.30
N THR A 40 5.47 -10.62 8.55
CA THR A 40 5.07 -9.54 9.44
C THR A 40 6.21 -8.55 9.60
N LYS A 41 5.98 -7.31 9.18
CA LYS A 41 6.98 -6.24 9.20
C LYS A 41 6.33 -4.93 9.59
N ILE A 42 6.98 -4.17 10.47
CA ILE A 42 6.56 -2.82 10.82
C ILE A 42 7.74 -1.89 10.58
N VAL A 43 7.52 -0.87 9.73
CA VAL A 43 8.47 0.21 9.48
C VAL A 43 7.86 1.50 9.99
N THR A 44 8.65 2.33 10.66
CA THR A 44 8.17 3.60 11.22
C THR A 44 9.02 4.74 10.68
N TYR A 45 8.36 5.75 10.13
CA TYR A 45 8.94 6.99 9.67
C TYR A 45 8.48 8.12 10.58
N LYS A 46 9.39 8.98 11.03
CA LYS A 46 8.98 10.25 11.66
C LYS A 46 8.54 11.20 10.57
N LEU A 47 7.42 11.89 10.77
CA LEU A 47 6.85 12.77 9.74
C LEU A 47 7.80 13.92 9.34
N ASN A 48 8.60 14.43 10.28
CA ASN A 48 9.58 15.48 10.02
C ASN A 48 10.81 15.01 9.22
N GLN A 49 10.93 13.71 8.93
CA GLN A 49 12.01 13.14 8.12
C GLN A 49 11.54 12.78 6.71
N ILE A 50 10.24 12.90 6.42
CA ILE A 50 9.66 12.56 5.13
C ILE A 50 9.78 13.79 4.24
N ASP A 51 10.51 13.62 3.13
CA ASP A 51 10.72 14.68 2.15
C ASP A 51 9.56 14.76 1.16
N ASP A 52 9.02 13.61 0.74
CA ASP A 52 7.93 13.51 -0.24
C ASP A 52 7.24 12.14 -0.16
N ILE A 53 5.95 12.10 -0.52
CA ILE A 53 5.18 10.86 -0.68
C ILE A 53 4.53 10.86 -2.06
N GLU A 54 4.87 9.87 -2.88
CA GLU A 54 4.23 9.67 -4.19
C GLU A 54 3.29 8.46 -4.14
N ILE A 55 2.05 8.65 -4.58
CA ILE A 55 1.07 7.57 -4.73
C ILE A 55 0.72 7.45 -6.20
N TYR A 56 0.92 6.25 -6.75
CA TYR A 56 0.58 5.98 -8.14
C TYR A 56 -0.04 4.61 -8.33
N HIS A 57 -0.96 4.54 -9.29
CA HIS A 57 -1.63 3.31 -9.66
C HIS A 57 -0.76 2.49 -10.61
N SER A 58 -0.75 1.16 -10.48
CA SER A 58 0.02 0.30 -11.39
C SER A 58 -0.73 -0.98 -11.75
N LEU A 59 -0.90 -1.17 -13.05
CA LEU A 59 -1.54 -2.36 -13.64
C LEU A 59 -0.58 -3.54 -13.81
N LEU A 60 0.74 -3.36 -13.52
CA LEU A 60 1.76 -4.36 -13.82
C LEU A 60 1.50 -5.70 -13.10
N LEU A 61 1.15 -5.65 -11.82
CA LEU A 61 0.83 -6.84 -11.03
C LEU A 61 -0.54 -7.43 -11.37
N GLN A 62 -1.45 -6.61 -11.91
CA GLN A 62 -2.77 -7.05 -12.39
C GLN A 62 -2.63 -8.04 -13.56
N GLY A 63 -1.66 -7.83 -14.46
CA GLY A 63 -1.41 -8.73 -15.58
C GLY A 63 -0.83 -10.09 -15.17
N ILE A 64 -0.06 -10.15 -14.07
CA ILE A 64 0.65 -11.36 -13.63
C ILE A 64 -0.17 -12.16 -12.61
N CYS A 65 -0.93 -11.49 -11.73
CA CYS A 65 -1.78 -12.15 -10.74
C CYS A 65 -3.21 -11.60 -10.77
N TRP A 66 -3.82 -11.54 -11.94
CA TRP A 66 -5.20 -11.07 -12.16
C TRP A 66 -6.24 -11.65 -11.19
N ILE A 67 -6.03 -12.90 -10.73
CA ILE A 67 -6.92 -13.57 -9.76
C ILE A 67 -6.81 -12.95 -8.35
N PHE A 68 -5.68 -12.35 -8.00
CA PHE A 68 -5.38 -11.87 -6.65
C PHE A 68 -5.12 -10.37 -6.53
N PHE A 69 -4.72 -9.71 -7.62
CA PHE A 69 -4.50 -8.26 -7.69
C PHE A 69 -5.50 -7.67 -8.67
N GLN A 70 -6.67 -7.26 -8.16
CA GLN A 70 -7.69 -6.59 -8.99
C GLN A 70 -7.47 -5.09 -9.09
N SER A 71 -6.81 -4.47 -8.12
CA SER A 71 -6.40 -3.07 -8.12
C SER A 71 -5.30 -2.89 -7.06
N GLY A 72 -4.37 -1.98 -7.29
CA GLY A 72 -3.31 -1.75 -6.32
C GLY A 72 -2.54 -0.47 -6.57
N ASN A 73 -2.10 0.13 -5.48
CA ASN A 73 -1.33 1.36 -5.49
C ASN A 73 0.06 1.10 -4.95
N TYR A 74 1.02 1.81 -5.50
CA TYR A 74 2.35 1.91 -4.92
C TYR A 74 2.46 3.24 -4.19
N VAL A 75 2.87 3.16 -2.93
CA VAL A 75 3.22 4.32 -2.12
C VAL A 75 4.74 4.35 -2.05
N THR A 76 5.33 5.44 -2.54
CA THR A 76 6.77 5.70 -2.43
C THR A 76 6.99 6.78 -1.39
N ILE A 77 7.77 6.47 -0.36
CA ILE A 77 8.14 7.39 0.70
C ILE A 77 9.60 7.78 0.49
N THR A 78 9.85 9.08 0.33
CA THR A 78 11.20 9.64 0.20
C THR A 78 11.66 10.18 1.55
N THR A 79 12.82 9.73 2.04
CA THR A 79 13.41 10.24 3.29
C THR A 79 14.93 10.26 3.20
N GLY A 80 15.53 11.42 3.47
CA GLY A 80 16.98 11.59 3.40
C GLY A 80 17.56 11.29 2.01
N GLY A 81 16.78 11.52 0.95
CA GLY A 81 17.16 11.20 -0.43
C GLY A 81 17.04 9.72 -0.84
N TYR A 82 16.50 8.85 0.03
CA TYR A 82 16.23 7.45 -0.29
C TYR A 82 14.75 7.22 -0.55
N ASN A 83 14.44 6.42 -1.58
CA ASN A 83 13.07 6.09 -1.97
C ASN A 83 12.69 4.68 -1.50
N PHE A 84 11.65 4.59 -0.69
CA PHE A 84 11.10 3.32 -0.19
C PHE A 84 9.73 3.08 -0.80
N ARG A 85 9.61 2.01 -1.60
CA ARG A 85 8.38 1.68 -2.32
C ARG A 85 7.63 0.53 -1.65
N TYR A 86 6.34 0.73 -1.46
CA TYR A 86 5.44 -0.22 -0.81
C TYR A 86 4.22 -0.47 -1.69
N TYR A 87 3.88 -1.74 -1.88
CA TYR A 87 2.65 -2.12 -2.57
C TYR A 87 1.50 -2.22 -1.57
N CYS A 88 0.33 -1.76 -1.98
CA CYS A 88 -0.91 -1.92 -1.25
C CYS A 88 -1.99 -2.43 -2.21
N GLY A 89 -2.40 -3.67 -1.99
CA GLY A 89 -3.58 -4.24 -2.63
C GLY A 89 -4.80 -3.87 -1.80
N SER A 90 -5.79 -3.24 -2.42
CA SER A 90 -7.04 -2.75 -1.76
C SER A 90 -6.96 -1.38 -1.07
N LEU A 91 -6.17 -0.45 -1.61
CA LEU A 91 -6.53 0.97 -1.49
C LEU A 91 -7.44 1.30 -2.69
N CYS A 92 -8.66 0.78 -2.68
CA CYS A 92 -9.67 1.17 -3.66
C CYS A 92 -10.08 2.62 -3.39
N GLY A 93 -10.06 3.46 -4.43
CA GLY A 93 -10.67 4.78 -4.37
C GLY A 93 -12.18 4.67 -4.51
N ASP A 94 -12.86 4.31 -3.41
CA ASP A 94 -14.28 3.94 -3.30
C ASP A 94 -14.56 2.44 -3.46
N THR A 95 -14.40 1.69 -2.37
CA THR A 95 -15.21 0.48 -2.16
C THR A 95 -16.41 0.88 -1.31
N TYR A 96 -17.59 0.84 -1.93
CA TYR A 96 -18.87 0.87 -1.23
C TYR A 96 -18.94 -0.33 -0.27
N ASP A 97 -18.56 -0.13 0.99
CA ASP A 97 -18.97 -1.02 2.06
C ASP A 97 -19.28 -0.22 3.33
N GLU A 98 -20.45 -0.49 3.91
CA GLU A 98 -21.11 0.26 4.96
C GLU A 98 -20.44 0.08 6.33
N ASN A 99 -19.15 0.41 6.46
CA ASN A 99 -18.47 0.47 7.74
C ASN A 99 -17.67 1.76 7.85
N PHE A 100 -17.97 2.54 8.89
CA PHE A 100 -17.34 3.79 9.33
C PHE A 100 -15.83 3.70 9.67
N THR A 101 -15.07 2.80 9.03
CA THR A 101 -13.70 2.42 9.42
C THR A 101 -12.73 2.34 8.23
N GLU A 102 -13.18 2.49 6.98
CA GLU A 102 -12.28 2.49 5.83
C GLU A 102 -11.91 3.93 5.47
N LYS A 103 -10.64 4.31 5.75
CA LYS A 103 -10.07 5.59 5.30
C LYS A 103 -9.46 5.40 3.92
N THR A 104 -9.82 6.26 2.99
CA THR A 104 -9.38 6.19 1.59
C THR A 104 -7.97 6.73 1.41
N ILE A 105 -7.41 6.58 0.20
CA ILE A 105 -6.17 7.25 -0.17
C ILE A 105 -6.31 8.77 -0.05
N ASP A 106 -7.49 9.31 -0.35
CA ASP A 106 -7.76 10.74 -0.22
C ASP A 106 -7.71 11.17 1.24
N ASP A 107 -8.23 10.36 2.18
CA ASP A 107 -8.11 10.65 3.61
C ASP A 107 -6.64 10.67 4.07
N LEU A 108 -5.81 9.76 3.56
CA LEU A 108 -4.37 9.76 3.81
C LEU A 108 -3.72 11.03 3.26
N HIS A 109 -4.08 11.42 2.03
CA HIS A 109 -3.58 12.63 1.39
C HIS A 109 -3.95 13.89 2.18
N TYR A 110 -5.22 14.06 2.53
CA TYR A 110 -5.68 15.20 3.31
C TYR A 110 -4.96 15.28 4.65
N ALA A 111 -4.83 14.16 5.36
CA ALA A 111 -4.14 14.13 6.64
C ALA A 111 -2.64 14.46 6.54
N LEU A 112 -1.96 14.06 5.47
CA LEU A 112 -0.55 14.41 5.23
C LEU A 112 -0.40 15.89 4.83
N LYS A 113 -1.32 16.39 4.00
CA LYS A 113 -1.35 17.78 3.55
C LYS A 113 -1.60 18.76 4.70
N GLU A 114 -2.50 18.43 5.63
CA GLU A 114 -2.72 19.20 6.87
C GLU A 114 -1.45 19.34 7.72
N ARG A 115 -0.51 18.40 7.58
CA ARG A 115 0.77 18.39 8.29
C ARG A 115 1.93 18.98 7.47
N ASN A 116 1.63 19.66 6.37
CA ASN A 116 2.61 20.26 5.44
C ASN A 116 3.57 19.24 4.80
N ILE A 117 3.15 17.98 4.65
CA ILE A 117 3.92 16.98 3.92
C ILE A 117 3.47 17.03 2.46
N PRO A 118 4.40 17.24 1.50
CA PRO A 118 4.05 17.21 0.09
C PRO A 118 3.67 15.79 -0.31
N VAL A 119 2.54 15.68 -1.00
CA VAL A 119 2.03 14.42 -1.54
C VAL A 119 1.69 14.62 -3.01
N GLN A 120 2.17 13.73 -3.87
CA GLN A 120 1.89 13.77 -5.30
C GLN A 120 1.04 12.57 -5.72
N PHE A 121 -0.11 12.87 -6.33
CA PHE A 121 -0.95 11.87 -6.98
C PHE A 121 -0.60 11.78 -8.45
N ARG A 122 -0.22 10.57 -8.88
CA ARG A 122 -0.09 10.22 -10.29
C ARG A 122 -0.97 9.00 -10.55
N LEU A 123 -2.27 9.28 -10.71
CA LEU A 123 -3.28 8.28 -11.06
C LEU A 123 -3.11 7.82 -12.51
#